data_AF-A0A7C1V6M0-F1
#
_entry.id   AF-A0A7C1V6M0-F1
#
_cell.length_a   1.000
_cell.length_b   1.000
_cell.length_c   1.000
_cell.angle_alpha   90.00
_cell.angle_beta   90.00
_cell.angle_gamma   90.00
#
_symmetry.space_group_name_H-M   'P 1'
#
loop_
_entity.id
_entity.type
_entity.pdbx_description
1 polymer ?
#
loop_
_entity_poly.entity_id
_entity_poly.type
_entity_poly.pdbx_seq_one_letter_code
_entity_poly.pdbx_strand_id
1 'polypeptide(L)'
;MFEEMPFILGFLMFSIIFSYLVFKYVGPPFSKIIQGLTMVGVIIHELCHLVMCIITRSPIEHVTLIKKLDYQEGQKFGYYGEVQAQAERISFLQAVLIGLAPLYISFWIFFFLLEMLTTVQVHVVVFTISVLVMISISLSAAPSLPDLSVIPKAFLNDTNYSIYQIFLLVISVLTTITMLTAFNKLGIHGIYVYLIITGFYFGFKYGFLLFNILFNKLNFFGKNPYNRRYYKKYTRRSNRHEKRRLYYNYRD
;
A
#
# COMPACT_ATOMS: atom_id res chain seq x y z
N MET A 1 -14.01 -6.06 -11.10
CA MET A 1 -12.85 -5.15 -10.92
C MET A 1 -13.24 -3.67 -11.01
N PHE A 2 -13.93 -3.22 -12.06
CA PHE A 2 -14.39 -1.82 -12.15
C PHE A 2 -15.55 -1.48 -11.21
N GLU A 3 -16.29 -2.48 -10.71
CA GLU A 3 -17.37 -2.23 -9.75
C GLU A 3 -16.83 -1.84 -8.37
N GLU A 4 -15.74 -2.48 -7.91
CA GLU A 4 -15.13 -2.23 -6.60
C GLU A 4 -14.41 -0.87 -6.52
N MET A 5 -13.83 -0.38 -7.62
CA MET A 5 -13.10 0.90 -7.62
C MET A 5 -13.98 2.11 -7.24
N PRO A 6 -15.20 2.28 -7.77
CA PRO A 6 -16.18 3.24 -7.28
C PRO A 6 -16.51 3.06 -5.79
N PHE A 7 -16.60 1.82 -5.29
CA PHE A 7 -16.86 1.59 -3.86
C PHE A 7 -15.67 1.98 -2.98
N ILE A 8 -14.43 1.67 -3.40
CA ILE A 8 -13.21 2.09 -2.68
C ILE A 8 -13.10 3.62 -2.69
N LEU A 9 -13.34 4.27 -3.83
CA LEU A 9 -13.33 5.72 -3.95
C LEU A 9 -14.46 6.36 -3.12
N GLY A 10 -15.66 5.77 -3.15
CA GLY A 10 -16.79 6.18 -2.34
C GLY A 10 -16.50 6.05 -0.85
N PHE A 11 -15.85 4.96 -0.44
CA PHE A 11 -15.41 4.73 0.93
C PHE A 11 -14.34 5.75 1.37
N LEU A 12 -13.40 6.09 0.49
CA LEU A 12 -12.43 7.16 0.74
C LEU A 12 -13.13 8.51 0.97
N MET A 13 -14.03 8.90 0.06
CA MET A 13 -14.79 10.15 0.19
C MET A 13 -15.65 10.17 1.45
N PHE A 14 -16.33 9.05 1.73
CA PHE A 14 -17.09 8.87 2.95
C PHE A 14 -16.22 9.05 4.19
N SER A 15 -15.06 8.39 4.27
CA SER A 15 -14.13 8.52 5.39
C SER A 15 -13.68 9.97 5.60
N ILE A 16 -13.30 10.68 4.53
CA ILE A 16 -12.87 12.08 4.60
C ILE A 16 -14.01 12.99 5.10
N ILE A 17 -15.19 12.88 4.50
CA ILE A 17 -16.36 13.72 4.84
C ILE A 17 -16.82 13.40 6.26
N PHE A 18 -16.94 12.13 6.61
CA PHE A 18 -17.36 11.67 7.92
C PHE A 18 -16.42 12.17 9.02
N SER A 19 -15.11 11.98 8.86
CA SER A 19 -14.11 12.50 9.79
C SER A 19 -14.23 14.02 9.95
N TYR A 20 -14.34 14.76 8.84
CA TYR A 20 -14.50 16.22 8.89
C TYR A 20 -15.74 16.64 9.67
N LEU A 21 -16.90 16.03 9.40
CA LEU A 21 -18.15 16.34 10.09
C LEU A 21 -18.06 16.01 11.59
N VAL A 22 -17.58 14.82 11.92
CA VAL A 22 -17.47 14.35 13.30
C VAL A 22 -16.54 15.25 14.13
N PHE A 23 -15.35 15.60 13.62
CA PHE A 23 -14.43 16.46 14.36
C PHE A 23 -14.88 17.92 14.45
N LYS A 24 -15.65 18.41 13.48
CA LYS A 24 -16.14 19.80 13.47
C LYS A 24 -17.36 20.01 14.36
N TYR A 25 -18.29 19.06 14.38
CA TYR A 25 -19.61 19.26 14.98
C TYR A 25 -19.85 18.51 16.30
N VAL A 26 -19.06 17.48 16.62
CA VAL A 26 -19.25 16.73 17.88
C VAL A 26 -18.59 17.45 19.06
N GLY A 27 -19.43 18.05 19.92
CA GLY A 27 -19.01 18.69 21.16
C GLY A 27 -18.83 17.74 22.35
N PRO A 28 -18.35 18.25 23.51
CA PRO A 28 -18.32 17.50 24.76
C PRO A 28 -19.74 17.08 25.20
N PRO A 29 -19.92 15.88 25.81
CA PRO A 29 -18.90 14.92 26.24
C PRO A 29 -18.48 13.92 25.14
N PHE A 30 -19.23 13.82 24.05
CA PHE A 30 -19.04 12.82 23.00
C PHE A 30 -17.71 12.98 22.25
N SER A 31 -17.14 14.18 22.21
CA SER A 31 -15.82 14.43 21.62
C SER A 31 -14.71 13.53 22.21
N LYS A 32 -14.76 13.19 23.50
CA LYS A 32 -13.80 12.27 24.13
C LYS A 32 -13.95 10.83 23.64
N ILE A 33 -15.19 10.39 23.42
CA ILE A 33 -15.49 9.04 22.90
C ILE A 33 -14.98 8.92 21.47
N ILE A 34 -15.27 9.93 20.64
CA ILE A 34 -14.77 10.01 19.27
C ILE A 34 -13.25 9.99 19.24
N GLN A 35 -12.56 10.72 20.12
CA GLN A 35 -11.09 10.67 20.21
C GLN A 35 -10.57 9.26 20.50
N GLY A 36 -11.20 8.55 21.44
CA GLY A 36 -10.87 7.15 21.72
C GLY A 36 -11.05 6.25 20.49
N LEU A 37 -12.16 6.41 19.77
CA LEU A 37 -12.42 5.65 18.53
C LEU A 37 -11.43 5.98 17.43
N THR A 38 -11.07 7.25 17.25
CA THR A 38 -10.03 7.68 16.31
C THR A 38 -8.67 7.07 16.66
N MET A 39 -8.30 7.03 17.93
CA MET A 39 -7.05 6.41 18.38
C MET A 39 -6.99 4.93 18.00
N VAL A 40 -8.08 4.18 18.20
CA VAL A 40 -8.18 2.78 17.73
C VAL A 40 -8.04 2.70 16.21
N GLY A 41 -8.69 3.62 15.49
CA GLY A 41 -8.58 3.72 14.03
C GLY A 41 -7.14 3.94 13.56
N VAL A 42 -6.41 4.87 14.17
CA VAL A 42 -4.99 5.15 13.87
C VAL A 42 -4.12 3.91 14.12
N ILE A 43 -4.36 3.15 15.19
CA ILE A 43 -3.64 1.89 15.43
C ILE A 43 -3.89 0.91 14.27
N ILE A 44 -5.15 0.74 13.85
CA ILE A 44 -5.49 -0.13 12.71
C ILE A 44 -4.82 0.38 11.44
N HIS A 45 -4.83 1.69 11.20
CA HIS A 45 -4.19 2.34 10.06
C HIS A 45 -2.70 2.00 9.97
N GLU A 46 -1.95 2.17 11.06
CA GLU A 46 -0.52 1.82 11.08
C GLU A 46 -0.27 0.33 10.97
N LEU A 47 -1.16 -0.50 11.54
CA LEU A 47 -1.07 -1.95 11.35
C LEU A 47 -1.24 -2.34 9.89
N CYS A 48 -2.09 -1.65 9.12
CA CYS A 48 -2.22 -1.86 7.68
C CYS A 48 -0.92 -1.57 6.94
N HIS A 49 -0.25 -0.44 7.26
CA HIS A 49 1.08 -0.13 6.72
C HIS A 49 2.11 -1.20 7.08
N LEU A 50 2.16 -1.61 8.34
CA LEU A 50 3.07 -2.64 8.83
C LEU A 50 2.88 -3.98 8.11
N VAL A 51 1.63 -4.44 8.01
CA VAL A 51 1.27 -5.68 7.30
C VAL A 51 1.69 -5.59 5.83
N MET A 52 1.45 -4.47 5.16
CA MET A 52 1.85 -4.30 3.77
C MET A 52 3.38 -4.25 3.60
N CYS A 53 4.10 -3.61 4.52
CA CYS A 53 5.56 -3.64 4.55
C CYS A 53 6.10 -5.07 4.69
N ILE A 54 5.49 -5.90 5.53
CA ILE A 54 5.87 -7.32 5.71
C ILE A 54 5.61 -8.12 4.43
N ILE A 55 4.41 -8.01 3.86
CA ILE A 55 4.03 -8.70 2.61
C ILE A 55 4.97 -8.32 1.47
N THR A 56 5.27 -7.03 1.34
CA THR A 56 6.14 -6.51 0.29
C THR A 56 7.63 -6.68 0.56
N ARG A 57 8.01 -7.19 1.75
CA ARG A 57 9.40 -7.25 2.23
C ARG A 57 10.13 -5.91 2.09
N SER A 58 9.44 -4.84 2.48
CA SER A 58 9.99 -3.48 2.48
C SER A 58 10.77 -3.23 3.78
N PRO A 59 11.89 -2.51 3.74
CA PRO A 59 12.70 -2.24 4.92
C PRO A 59 11.96 -1.29 5.86
N ILE A 60 11.63 -1.76 7.06
CA ILE A 60 11.03 -0.98 8.14
C ILE A 60 12.15 -0.39 8.98
N GLU A 61 12.17 0.94 9.16
CA GLU A 61 13.14 1.61 10.04
C GLU A 61 12.55 1.86 11.42
N HIS A 62 11.32 2.36 11.45
CA HIS A 62 10.69 2.84 12.65
C HIS A 62 9.19 2.58 12.61
N VAL A 63 8.63 2.18 13.75
CA VAL A 63 7.20 1.94 13.93
C VAL A 63 6.76 2.64 15.21
N THR A 64 5.89 3.63 15.06
CA THR A 64 5.18 4.26 16.17
C THR A 64 3.70 4.09 15.94
N LEU A 65 3.03 3.29 16.75
CA LEU A 65 1.59 3.10 16.57
C LEU A 65 0.79 4.30 17.07
N ILE A 66 1.29 5.02 18.08
CA ILE A 66 0.63 6.17 18.67
C ILE A 66 1.66 7.16 19.20
N LYS A 67 1.54 8.40 18.77
CA LYS A 67 2.22 9.56 19.33
C LYS A 67 1.22 10.70 19.47
N LYS A 68 1.30 11.38 20.61
CA LYS A 68 0.51 12.58 20.87
C LYS A 68 1.16 13.74 20.12
N LEU A 69 0.38 14.51 19.35
CA LEU A 69 0.85 15.79 18.82
C LEU A 69 0.88 16.81 19.96
N ASP A 70 2.04 17.42 20.15
CA ASP A 70 2.17 18.59 21.02
C ASP A 70 1.50 19.79 20.35
N TYR A 71 0.74 20.53 21.16
CA TYR A 71 -0.16 21.61 20.75
C TYR A 71 0.55 22.66 19.88
N GLN A 72 0.02 22.92 18.69
CA GLN A 72 0.11 24.23 18.03
C GLN A 72 -1.29 24.80 17.86
N GLU A 73 -1.43 26.09 18.14
CA GLU A 73 -2.70 26.83 18.20
C GLU A 73 -3.59 26.53 16.97
N GLY A 74 -4.77 25.93 17.22
CA GLY A 74 -5.81 25.73 16.20
C GLY A 74 -6.25 24.28 15.96
N GLN A 75 -5.41 23.27 16.26
CA GLN A 75 -5.83 21.87 16.22
C GLN A 75 -6.10 21.37 17.63
N LYS A 76 -7.39 21.17 17.96
CA LYS A 76 -7.79 20.88 19.33
C LYS A 76 -7.24 19.55 19.86
N PHE A 77 -7.00 18.54 19.03
CA PHE A 77 -6.50 17.22 19.44
C PHE A 77 -5.89 16.46 18.25
N GLY A 78 -4.77 15.76 18.45
CA GLY A 78 -4.15 14.93 17.40
C GLY A 78 -3.36 13.76 17.99
N TYR A 79 -3.77 12.54 17.65
CA TYR A 79 -2.91 11.36 17.74
C TYR A 79 -2.50 10.99 16.33
N TYR A 80 -1.22 10.66 16.14
CA TYR A 80 -0.73 10.14 14.88
C TYR A 80 0.10 8.90 15.12
N GLY A 81 0.12 8.01 14.14
CA GLY A 81 1.06 6.91 14.06
C GLY A 81 2.02 7.15 12.90
N GLU A 82 3.08 6.35 12.85
CA GLU A 82 4.04 6.41 11.75
C GLU A 82 4.77 5.08 11.59
N VAL A 83 4.61 4.46 10.42
CA VAL A 83 5.47 3.38 9.94
C VAL A 83 6.40 3.94 8.86
N GLN A 84 7.66 4.21 9.23
CA GLN A 84 8.66 4.68 8.27
C GLN A 84 9.32 3.50 7.56
N ALA A 85 9.16 3.46 6.23
CA ALA A 85 9.97 2.66 5.33
C ALA A 85 10.97 3.56 4.59
N GLN A 86 12.19 3.07 4.33
CA GLN A 86 13.19 3.82 3.57
C GLN A 86 12.67 4.11 2.15
N ALA A 87 12.20 5.32 1.91
CA ALA A 87 11.66 5.76 0.62
C ALA A 87 12.66 5.54 -0.54
N GLU A 88 13.96 5.63 -0.24
CA GLU A 88 15.04 5.42 -1.21
C GLU A 88 15.27 3.94 -1.58
N ARG A 89 14.73 3.00 -0.78
CA ARG A 89 14.97 1.55 -0.94
C ARG A 89 13.72 0.75 -1.33
N ILE A 90 12.59 1.42 -1.49
CA ILE A 90 11.34 0.81 -1.96
C ILE A 90 11.13 1.12 -3.45
N SER A 91 10.56 0.15 -4.17
CA SER A 91 10.14 0.36 -5.56
C SER A 91 8.82 1.14 -5.61
N PHE A 92 8.52 1.74 -6.77
CA PHE A 92 7.26 2.45 -6.99
C PHE A 92 6.03 1.60 -6.64
N LEU A 93 5.98 0.33 -7.10
CA LEU A 93 4.86 -0.55 -6.76
C LEU A 93 4.74 -0.80 -5.25
N GLN A 94 5.86 -0.91 -4.52
CA GLN A 94 5.84 -1.06 -3.07
C GLN A 94 5.33 0.22 -2.39
N ALA A 95 5.77 1.39 -2.87
CA ALA A 95 5.31 2.67 -2.35
C ALA A 95 3.79 2.87 -2.56
N VAL A 96 3.25 2.48 -3.72
CA VAL A 96 1.81 2.51 -3.99
C VAL A 96 1.06 1.56 -3.07
N LEU A 97 1.52 0.32 -2.93
CA LEU A 97 0.86 -0.68 -2.09
C LEU A 97 0.87 -0.25 -0.62
N ILE A 98 2.00 0.24 -0.09
CA ILE A 98 2.11 0.70 1.29
C ILE A 98 1.28 1.97 1.49
N GLY A 99 1.47 3.01 0.68
CA GLY A 99 0.78 4.29 0.85
C GLY A 99 -0.75 4.19 0.76
N LEU A 100 -1.29 3.20 0.05
CA LEU A 100 -2.73 2.93 -0.05
C LEU A 100 -3.21 1.76 0.83
N ALA A 101 -2.31 1.11 1.59
CA ALA A 101 -2.64 -0.05 2.41
C ALA A 101 -3.75 0.23 3.43
N PRO A 102 -3.74 1.37 4.17
CA PRO A 102 -4.79 1.65 5.13
C PRO A 102 -6.16 1.70 4.49
N LEU A 103 -6.29 2.38 3.35
CA LEU A 103 -7.55 2.47 2.60
C LEU A 103 -8.02 1.09 2.15
N TYR A 104 -7.13 0.35 1.48
CA TYR A 104 -7.49 -0.92 0.85
C TYR A 104 -7.84 -2.01 1.88
N ILE A 105 -7.02 -2.16 2.92
CA ILE A 105 -7.27 -3.18 3.97
C ILE A 105 -8.49 -2.80 4.80
N SER A 106 -8.62 -1.52 5.19
CA SER A 106 -9.77 -1.02 5.92
C SER A 106 -11.08 -1.21 5.17
N PHE A 107 -11.08 -0.98 3.86
CA PHE A 107 -12.24 -1.21 3.00
C PHE A 107 -12.74 -2.65 3.13
N TRP A 108 -11.86 -3.63 2.98
CA TRP A 108 -12.25 -5.04 3.09
C TRP A 108 -12.71 -5.42 4.49
N ILE A 109 -12.04 -4.94 5.54
CA ILE A 109 -12.47 -5.19 6.92
C ILE A 109 -13.85 -4.58 7.16
N PHE A 110 -14.08 -3.34 6.72
CA PHE A 110 -15.35 -2.65 6.89
C PHE A 110 -16.50 -3.39 6.21
N PHE A 111 -16.35 -3.76 4.94
CA PHE A 111 -17.40 -4.46 4.21
C PHE A 111 -17.61 -5.90 4.69
N PHE A 112 -16.55 -6.58 5.14
CA PHE A 112 -16.68 -7.89 5.79
C PHE A 112 -17.51 -7.80 7.09
N LEU A 113 -17.23 -6.80 7.93
CA LEU A 113 -18.01 -6.55 9.14
C LEU A 113 -19.46 -6.18 8.80
N LEU A 114 -19.67 -5.32 7.80
CA LEU A 114 -21.01 -4.96 7.35
C LEU A 114 -21.82 -6.17 6.86
N GLU A 115 -21.21 -7.03 6.04
CA GLU A 115 -21.83 -8.26 5.56
C GLU A 115 -22.18 -9.19 6.73
N MET A 116 -21.24 -9.41 7.65
CA MET A 116 -21.47 -10.21 8.84
C MET A 116 -22.66 -9.69 9.68
N LEU A 117 -22.73 -8.38 9.91
CA LEU A 117 -23.80 -7.76 10.70
C LEU A 117 -25.17 -7.78 10.02
N THR A 118 -25.20 -7.82 8.69
CA THR A 118 -26.45 -7.80 7.90
C THR A 118 -26.98 -9.19 7.56
N THR A 119 -26.10 -10.19 7.52
CA THR A 119 -26.44 -11.56 7.07
C THR A 119 -26.48 -12.57 8.21
N VAL A 120 -25.68 -12.37 9.27
CA VAL A 120 -25.56 -13.31 10.39
C VAL A 120 -26.21 -12.71 11.63
N GLN A 121 -27.03 -13.51 12.32
CA GLN A 121 -27.50 -13.16 13.65
C GLN A 121 -26.34 -13.26 14.65
N VAL A 122 -25.69 -12.12 14.90
CA VAL A 122 -24.58 -12.01 15.84
C VAL A 122 -25.07 -11.64 17.24
N HIS A 123 -24.37 -12.12 18.27
CA HIS A 123 -24.62 -11.73 19.65
C HIS A 123 -24.45 -10.20 19.84
N VAL A 124 -25.24 -9.58 20.71
CA VAL A 124 -25.27 -8.12 20.90
C VAL A 124 -23.89 -7.52 21.19
N VAL A 125 -23.05 -8.21 21.96
CA VAL A 125 -21.69 -7.74 22.27
C VAL A 125 -20.81 -7.70 21.02
N VAL A 126 -20.88 -8.73 20.17
CA VAL A 126 -20.13 -8.79 18.90
C VAL A 126 -20.64 -7.72 17.95
N PHE A 127 -21.96 -7.53 17.87
CA PHE A 127 -22.59 -6.46 17.11
C PHE A 127 -22.03 -5.08 17.51
N THR A 128 -22.05 -4.77 18.81
CA THR A 128 -21.56 -3.48 19.32
C THR A 128 -20.08 -3.28 19.02
N ILE A 129 -19.23 -4.28 19.27
CA ILE A 129 -17.79 -4.18 18.98
C ILE A 129 -17.54 -3.95 17.49
N SER A 130 -18.20 -4.71 16.61
CA SER A 130 -18.06 -4.54 15.15
C SER A 130 -18.45 -3.14 14.69
N VAL A 131 -19.54 -2.59 15.20
CA VAL A 131 -19.96 -1.20 14.89
C VAL A 131 -18.90 -0.19 15.36
N LEU A 132 -18.35 -0.36 16.57
CA LEU A 132 -17.29 0.54 17.06
C LEU A 132 -16.04 0.47 16.19
N VAL A 133 -15.62 -0.74 15.76
CA VAL A 133 -14.50 -0.92 14.84
C VAL A 133 -14.78 -0.28 13.48
N MET A 134 -15.98 -0.45 12.93
CA MET A 134 -16.37 0.17 11.66
C MET A 134 -16.34 1.70 11.72
N ILE A 135 -16.77 2.30 12.84
CA ILE A 135 -16.67 3.75 13.07
C ILE A 135 -15.20 4.17 13.17
N SER A 136 -14.39 3.46 13.97
CA SER A 136 -12.94 3.73 14.11
C SER A 136 -12.21 3.68 12.78
N ILE A 137 -12.49 2.66 11.96
CA ILE A 137 -11.94 2.53 10.62
C ILE A 137 -12.39 3.70 9.74
N SER A 138 -13.68 4.02 9.74
CA SER A 138 -14.23 5.13 8.93
C SER A 138 -13.60 6.47 9.28
N LEU A 139 -13.18 6.67 10.54
CA LEU A 139 -12.50 7.89 10.98
C LEU A 139 -11.04 8.01 10.51
N SER A 140 -10.41 6.90 10.10
CA SER A 140 -8.96 6.80 9.89
C SER A 140 -8.52 6.09 8.60
N ALA A 141 -9.45 5.56 7.79
CA ALA A 141 -9.11 4.76 6.61
C ALA A 141 -8.45 5.58 5.49
N ALA A 142 -8.71 6.89 5.42
CA ALA A 142 -8.10 7.75 4.42
C ALA A 142 -6.57 7.82 4.59
N PRO A 143 -5.79 7.58 3.52
CA PRO A 143 -4.33 7.69 3.60
C PRO A 143 -3.94 9.14 3.85
N SER A 144 -2.93 9.34 4.70
CA SER A 144 -2.45 10.67 5.05
C SER A 144 -1.62 11.27 3.92
N LEU A 145 -1.42 12.60 3.93
CA LEU A 145 -0.52 13.26 2.97
C LEU A 145 0.91 12.70 3.04
N PRO A 146 1.51 12.43 4.22
CA PRO A 146 2.77 11.70 4.32
C PRO A 146 2.77 10.37 3.57
N ASP A 147 1.72 9.53 3.72
CA ASP A 147 1.61 8.22 3.07
C ASP A 147 1.62 8.35 1.55
N LEU A 148 0.81 9.28 1.03
CA LEU A 148 0.73 9.54 -0.40
C LEU A 148 2.01 10.16 -0.95
N SER A 149 2.75 10.93 -0.15
CA SER A 149 4.00 11.57 -0.57
C SER A 149 5.13 10.58 -0.88
N VAL A 150 5.05 9.36 -0.37
CA VAL A 150 6.05 8.30 -0.62
C VAL A 150 6.01 7.83 -2.07
N ILE A 151 4.83 7.83 -2.70
CA ILE A 151 4.62 7.39 -4.09
C ILE A 151 5.41 8.23 -5.11
N PRO A 152 5.26 9.58 -5.17
CA PRO A 152 6.02 10.39 -6.10
C PRO A 152 7.52 10.38 -5.77
N LYS A 153 7.92 10.29 -4.50
CA LYS A 153 9.33 10.15 -4.11
C LYS A 153 9.95 8.86 -4.67
N ALA A 154 9.26 7.73 -4.54
CA ALA A 154 9.73 6.46 -5.09
C ALA A 154 9.78 6.48 -6.63
N PHE A 155 8.82 7.16 -7.28
CA PHE A 155 8.84 7.34 -8.73
C PHE A 155 10.07 8.14 -9.19
N LEU A 156 10.36 9.26 -8.54
CA LEU A 156 11.48 10.14 -8.88
C LEU A 156 12.85 9.48 -8.60
N ASN A 157 12.93 8.59 -7.62
CA ASN A 157 14.16 7.87 -7.28
C ASN A 157 14.62 6.91 -8.41
N ASP A 158 13.68 6.23 -9.07
CA ASP A 158 13.98 5.39 -10.24
C ASP A 158 12.85 5.44 -11.27
N THR A 159 12.79 6.54 -12.02
CA THR A 159 11.75 6.80 -13.03
C THR A 159 11.67 5.68 -14.08
N ASN A 160 12.82 5.18 -14.54
CA ASN A 160 12.85 4.17 -15.60
C ASN A 160 12.27 2.84 -15.12
N TYR A 161 12.66 2.40 -13.93
CA TYR A 161 12.10 1.18 -13.36
C TYR A 161 10.62 1.38 -12.98
N SER A 162 10.23 2.56 -12.52
CA SER A 162 8.84 2.88 -12.20
C SER A 162 7.94 2.84 -13.44
N ILE A 163 8.36 3.44 -14.56
CA ILE A 163 7.66 3.34 -15.85
C ILE A 163 7.55 1.89 -16.30
N TYR A 164 8.62 1.09 -16.15
CA TYR A 164 8.58 -0.33 -16.44
C TYR A 164 7.58 -1.09 -15.55
N GLN A 165 7.50 -0.77 -14.26
CA GLN A 165 6.51 -1.36 -13.36
C GLN A 165 5.07 -0.97 -13.75
N ILE A 166 4.83 0.28 -14.14
CA ILE A 166 3.53 0.75 -14.64
C ILE A 166 3.17 0.00 -15.92
N PHE A 167 4.09 -0.09 -16.88
CA PHE A 167 3.89 -0.83 -18.12
C PHE A 167 3.52 -2.29 -17.85
N LEU A 168 4.27 -2.98 -17.00
CA LEU A 168 3.98 -4.36 -16.59
C LEU A 168 2.59 -4.48 -15.95
N LEU A 169 2.20 -3.54 -15.09
CA LEU A 169 0.90 -3.55 -14.44
C LEU A 169 -0.23 -3.38 -15.46
N VAL A 170 -0.10 -2.42 -16.39
CA VAL A 170 -1.08 -2.16 -17.45
C VAL A 170 -1.29 -3.40 -18.31
N ILE A 171 -0.22 -4.03 -18.81
CA ILE A 171 -0.36 -5.24 -19.63
C ILE A 171 -0.96 -6.41 -18.84
N SER A 172 -0.68 -6.50 -17.53
CA SER A 172 -1.23 -7.55 -16.66
C SER A 172 -2.74 -7.37 -16.44
N VAL A 173 -3.18 -6.13 -16.22
CA VAL A 173 -4.60 -5.79 -16.10
C VAL A 173 -5.33 -6.06 -17.42
N LEU A 174 -4.80 -5.59 -18.54
CA LEU A 174 -5.40 -5.82 -19.86
C LEU A 174 -5.52 -7.30 -20.17
N THR A 175 -4.45 -8.08 -19.94
CA THR A 175 -4.45 -9.53 -20.16
C THR A 175 -5.48 -10.23 -19.27
N THR A 176 -5.59 -9.82 -18.00
CA THR A 176 -6.59 -10.36 -17.07
C THR A 176 -8.01 -10.09 -17.57
N ILE A 177 -8.30 -8.86 -18.00
CA ILE A 177 -9.61 -8.47 -18.53
C ILE A 177 -9.94 -9.30 -19.77
N THR A 178 -9.01 -9.38 -20.74
CA THR A 178 -9.20 -10.17 -21.96
C THR A 178 -9.46 -11.64 -21.64
N MET A 179 -8.69 -12.22 -20.72
CA MET A 179 -8.87 -13.61 -20.27
C MET A 179 -10.26 -13.81 -19.65
N LEU A 180 -10.64 -12.99 -18.65
CA LEU A 180 -11.92 -13.15 -17.95
C LEU A 180 -13.13 -12.95 -18.88
N THR A 181 -13.04 -12.02 -19.83
CA THR A 181 -14.06 -11.82 -20.86
C THR A 181 -14.15 -13.02 -21.80
N ALA A 182 -13.01 -13.55 -22.27
CA ALA A 182 -12.98 -14.70 -23.18
C ALA A 182 -13.59 -15.97 -22.55
N PHE A 183 -13.46 -16.14 -21.22
CA PHE A 183 -14.05 -17.26 -20.49
C PHE A 183 -15.43 -16.98 -19.89
N ASN A 184 -16.02 -15.80 -20.13
CA ASN A 184 -17.28 -15.35 -19.54
C ASN A 184 -17.30 -15.46 -18.00
N LYS A 185 -16.20 -15.04 -17.36
CA LYS A 185 -15.96 -15.11 -15.91
C LYS A 185 -15.80 -13.72 -15.26
N LEU A 186 -16.48 -12.72 -15.79
CA LEU A 186 -16.38 -11.34 -15.31
C LEU A 186 -16.87 -11.12 -13.86
N GLY A 187 -17.73 -12.02 -13.35
CA GLY A 187 -18.29 -11.95 -11.99
C GLY A 187 -17.50 -12.69 -10.90
N ILE A 188 -16.24 -13.08 -11.15
CA ILE A 188 -15.41 -13.68 -10.12
C ILE A 188 -15.06 -12.63 -9.05
N HIS A 189 -15.07 -13.05 -7.78
CA HIS A 189 -14.72 -12.22 -6.62
C HIS A 189 -13.39 -11.47 -6.80
N GLY A 190 -13.34 -10.19 -6.41
CA GLY A 190 -12.22 -9.27 -6.68
C GLY A 190 -10.85 -9.79 -6.24
N ILE A 191 -10.77 -10.44 -5.07
CA ILE A 191 -9.53 -11.09 -4.58
C ILE A 191 -8.90 -12.01 -5.63
N TYR A 192 -9.68 -12.87 -6.31
CA TYR A 192 -9.13 -13.76 -7.33
C TYR A 192 -8.64 -12.98 -8.55
N VAL A 193 -9.33 -11.91 -8.92
CA VAL A 193 -8.89 -11.02 -10.00
C VAL A 193 -7.53 -10.39 -9.66
N TYR A 194 -7.34 -9.92 -8.44
CA TYR A 194 -6.05 -9.37 -7.98
C TYR A 194 -4.94 -10.43 -7.98
N LEU A 195 -5.24 -11.68 -7.61
CA LEU A 195 -4.29 -12.78 -7.69
C LEU A 195 -3.88 -13.10 -9.14
N ILE A 196 -4.84 -13.10 -10.07
CA ILE A 196 -4.57 -13.31 -11.51
C ILE A 196 -3.70 -12.18 -12.07
N ILE A 197 -4.02 -10.91 -11.75
CA ILE A 197 -3.20 -9.75 -12.14
C ILE A 197 -1.77 -9.90 -11.61
N THR A 198 -1.63 -10.30 -10.35
CA THR A 198 -0.33 -10.53 -9.72
C THR A 198 0.44 -11.65 -10.42
N GLY A 199 -0.25 -12.74 -10.78
CA GLY A 199 0.30 -13.86 -11.54
C GLY A 199 0.83 -13.40 -12.91
N PHE A 200 0.04 -12.67 -13.69
CA PHE A 200 0.47 -12.11 -14.97
C PHE A 200 1.62 -11.10 -14.80
N TYR A 201 1.58 -10.25 -13.78
CA TYR A 201 2.65 -9.29 -13.51
C TYR A 201 3.99 -9.98 -13.30
N PHE A 202 4.03 -11.00 -12.43
CA PHE A 202 5.25 -11.78 -12.24
C PHE A 202 5.61 -12.60 -13.48
N GLY A 203 4.62 -13.16 -14.17
CA GLY A 203 4.80 -13.87 -15.43
C GLY A 203 5.50 -13.03 -16.49
N PHE A 204 5.04 -11.80 -16.74
CA PHE A 204 5.68 -10.87 -17.67
C PHE A 204 7.05 -10.40 -17.17
N LYS A 205 7.18 -10.07 -15.89
CA LYS A 205 8.44 -9.63 -15.29
C LYS A 205 9.55 -10.67 -15.48
N TYR A 206 9.29 -11.92 -15.12
CA TYR A 206 10.27 -13.01 -15.24
C TYR A 206 10.36 -13.53 -16.68
N GLY A 207 9.28 -13.50 -17.44
CA GLY A 207 9.25 -13.85 -18.86
C GLY A 207 10.12 -12.93 -19.71
N PHE A 208 10.02 -11.61 -19.53
CA PHE A 208 10.90 -10.65 -20.22
C PHE A 208 12.35 -10.77 -19.78
N LEU A 209 12.60 -11.06 -18.50
CA LEU A 209 13.96 -11.36 -18.03
C LEU A 209 14.53 -12.60 -18.73
N LEU A 210 13.76 -13.68 -18.82
CA LEU A 210 14.15 -14.92 -19.48
C LEU A 210 14.37 -14.71 -20.99
N PHE A 211 13.43 -14.04 -21.67
CA PHE A 211 13.54 -13.72 -23.09
C PHE A 211 14.81 -12.91 -23.37
N ASN A 212 15.11 -11.91 -22.55
CA ASN A 212 16.32 -11.13 -22.68
C ASN A 212 17.58 -11.99 -22.46
N ILE A 213 17.60 -12.88 -21.47
CA ILE A 213 18.74 -13.80 -21.26
C ILE A 213 18.95 -14.70 -22.49
N LEU A 214 17.87 -15.28 -23.04
CA LEU A 214 17.93 -16.15 -24.21
C LEU A 214 18.37 -15.39 -25.46
N PHE A 215 17.77 -14.24 -25.74
CA PHE A 215 18.11 -13.40 -26.89
C PHE A 215 19.57 -12.96 -26.86
N ASN A 216 20.08 -12.59 -25.69
CA ASN A 216 21.48 -12.22 -25.56
C ASN A 216 22.41 -13.41 -25.65
N LYS A 217 22.02 -14.59 -25.16
CA LYS A 217 22.80 -15.82 -25.33
C LYS A 217 22.89 -16.24 -26.80
N LEU A 218 21.83 -16.04 -27.57
CA LEU A 218 21.80 -16.27 -29.02
C LEU A 218 22.68 -15.26 -29.77
N ASN A 219 22.63 -13.97 -29.39
CA ASN A 219 23.50 -12.94 -29.97
C ASN A 219 24.96 -12.99 -29.46
N PHE A 220 25.24 -13.69 -28.36
CA PHE A 220 26.58 -13.85 -27.79
C PHE A 220 27.48 -14.74 -28.64
N PHE A 221 26.92 -15.55 -29.54
CA PHE A 221 27.71 -16.28 -30.53
C PHE A 221 28.38 -15.35 -31.57
N GLY A 222 28.17 -14.03 -31.51
CA GLY A 222 28.73 -13.07 -32.46
C GLY A 222 29.65 -11.95 -31.93
N LYS A 223 29.58 -11.48 -30.66
CA LYS A 223 30.35 -10.27 -30.24
C LYS A 223 30.78 -10.19 -28.76
N ASN A 224 31.91 -9.48 -28.58
CA ASN A 224 32.78 -9.30 -27.41
C ASN A 224 32.12 -9.01 -26.02
N PRO A 225 32.75 -9.46 -24.91
CA PRO A 225 32.20 -9.47 -23.54
C PRO A 225 32.13 -8.11 -22.81
N TYR A 226 32.43 -6.98 -23.44
CA TYR A 226 32.62 -5.70 -22.75
C TYR A 226 31.33 -5.00 -22.28
N ASN A 227 30.15 -5.37 -22.80
CA ASN A 227 28.88 -4.65 -22.54
C ASN A 227 28.07 -5.14 -21.33
N ARG A 228 28.64 -6.02 -20.49
CA ARG A 228 27.96 -6.62 -19.33
C ARG A 228 27.51 -5.61 -18.25
N ARG A 229 28.01 -4.36 -18.26
CA ARG A 229 27.71 -3.35 -17.21
C ARG A 229 26.33 -2.70 -17.31
N TYR A 230 25.71 -2.63 -18.49
CA TYR A 230 24.37 -2.03 -18.65
C TYR A 230 23.22 -2.91 -18.14
N TYR A 231 23.46 -4.21 -17.95
CA TYR A 231 22.44 -5.20 -17.59
C TYR A 231 21.89 -5.09 -16.16
N LYS A 232 22.66 -4.52 -15.23
CA LYS A 232 22.25 -4.42 -13.83
C LYS A 232 21.25 -3.31 -13.53
N LYS A 233 20.86 -2.51 -14.54
CA LYS A 233 20.01 -1.33 -14.33
C LYS A 233 18.51 -1.66 -14.16
N TYR A 234 18.04 -2.81 -14.67
CA TYR A 234 16.60 -3.16 -14.67
C TYR A 234 16.21 -4.32 -13.73
N THR A 235 17.19 -5.04 -13.20
CA THR A 235 17.00 -5.92 -12.05
C THR A 235 17.18 -5.10 -10.79
N ARG A 236 16.19 -5.11 -9.87
CA ARG A 236 16.23 -4.49 -8.53
C ARG A 236 17.68 -4.49 -8.03
N ARG A 237 18.25 -3.30 -7.75
CA ARG A 237 19.51 -3.21 -6.98
C ARG A 237 19.27 -4.03 -5.71
N SER A 238 19.78 -5.26 -5.68
CA SER A 238 19.79 -6.06 -4.47
C SER A 238 20.42 -5.17 -3.41
N ASN A 239 19.73 -4.97 -2.29
CA ASN A 239 20.21 -4.27 -1.11
C ASN A 239 21.55 -4.89 -0.71
N ARG A 240 22.65 -4.46 -1.32
CA ARG A 240 23.94 -4.52 -0.68
C ARG A 240 23.79 -3.51 0.43
N HIS A 241 23.73 -4.01 1.66
CA HIS A 241 24.19 -3.23 2.81
C HIS A 241 25.51 -2.61 2.37
N GLU A 242 25.45 -1.34 2.00
CA GLU A 242 26.63 -0.52 1.92
C GLU A 242 27.10 -0.46 3.37
N LYS A 243 28.01 -1.39 3.71
CA LYS A 243 28.81 -1.30 4.92
C LYS A 243 29.33 0.12 4.88
N ARG A 244 28.80 1.00 5.74
CA ARG A 244 29.42 2.29 6.04
C ARG A 244 30.87 1.95 6.30
N ARG A 245 31.76 2.28 5.34
CA ARG A 245 33.17 2.34 5.62
C ARG A 245 33.28 3.47 6.63
N LEU A 246 33.30 3.11 7.91
CA LEU A 246 33.85 3.96 8.95
C LEU A 246 35.29 4.21 8.52
N TYR A 247 35.50 5.34 7.85
CA TYR A 247 36.82 5.95 7.79
C TYR A 247 37.12 6.36 9.23
N TYR A 248 37.77 5.48 9.98
CA TYR A 248 38.53 5.89 11.14
C TYR A 248 39.66 6.77 10.61
N ASN A 249 39.45 8.07 10.73
CA ASN A 249 40.48 9.07 10.57
C ASN A 249 41.32 9.04 11.86
N TYR A 250 42.35 8.20 11.88
CA TYR A 250 43.50 8.42 12.75
C TYR A 250 44.60 8.96 11.85
N ARG A 251 44.83 10.27 11.96
CA ARG A 251 46.15 10.83 11.73
C ARG A 251 46.62 11.41 13.06
N ASP A 252 47.76 10.88 13.47
CA ASP A 252 48.67 11.40 14.47
C ASP A 252 49.09 12.84 14.16
#